data_AF-A0A1F4RBY6-F1
#
_entry.id   AF-A0A1F4RBY6-F1
#
_cell.length_a   1.000
_cell.length_b   1.000
_cell.length_c   1.000
_cell.angle_alpha   90.00
_cell.angle_beta   90.00
_cell.angle_gamma   90.00
#
_symmetry.space_group_name_H-M   'P 1'
#
loop_
_entity.id
_entity.type
_entity.pdbx_description
1 polymer ?
#
loop_
_entity_poly.entity_id
_entity_poly.type
_entity_poly.pdbx_seq_one_letter_code
_entity_poly.pdbx_strand_id
1 'polypeptide(L)'
;MLRPKKESSLSIAQRLSPQCVELLRDLQKGGGRISFSPEVVQIQNFVGQYVLIYDDERKIGRALFLAFLGEDGLKDFNQEIEALSKDEQQEFLDSFASSELLNEISEVMDSFKIPQSQTEWKAARDEAAKLPEDERKVIEKQSAFFWYFFFSHFFNTLSLMVHGTKMTSLVPRAIAGDEDSFLKAVQIDRMLLLHHPYFRDRKARAQSEGETAFLSKLAYRESNPTLRSKIRYPGLYMLFGILESINWLDELSHEELLDICEGAGLDDYQNRIEDVTYLTKRLIEYRIWKKASLSMQ
;
A
#
# COMPACT_ATOMS: atom_id res chain seq x y z
N MET A 1 -23.30 1.74 -1.73
CA MET A 1 -21.98 1.09 -1.75
C MET A 1 -21.74 0.68 -0.32
N LEU A 2 -21.57 -0.62 -0.07
CA LEU A 2 -21.32 -1.11 1.28
C LEU A 2 -19.95 -0.58 1.75
N ARG A 3 -19.90 0.03 2.93
CA ARG A 3 -18.69 0.65 3.49
C ARG A 3 -18.42 0.01 4.85
N PRO A 4 -17.19 -0.44 5.14
CA PRO A 4 -16.86 -0.98 6.47
C PRO A 4 -17.11 0.07 7.55
N LYS A 5 -17.51 -0.37 8.76
CA LYS A 5 -17.69 0.56 9.90
C LYS A 5 -16.40 1.34 10.18
N LYS A 6 -16.60 2.51 10.76
CA LYS A 6 -15.56 3.48 11.13
C LYS A 6 -14.45 2.81 11.91
N GLU A 7 -14.78 2.24 13.07
CA GLU A 7 -13.84 1.65 14.03
C GLU A 7 -12.88 0.62 13.39
N SER A 8 -13.42 -0.32 12.61
CA SER A 8 -12.63 -1.32 11.87
C SER A 8 -11.64 -0.70 10.90
N SER A 9 -12.10 0.28 10.13
CA SER A 9 -11.30 0.96 9.13
C SER A 9 -10.17 1.76 9.78
N LEU A 10 -10.45 2.37 10.94
CA LEU A 10 -9.46 3.10 11.72
C LEU A 10 -8.40 2.18 12.34
N SER A 11 -8.82 1.03 12.88
CA SER A 11 -7.90 0.02 13.44
C SER A 11 -6.91 -0.49 12.38
N ILE A 12 -7.40 -0.79 11.16
CA ILE A 12 -6.54 -1.17 10.04
C ILE A 12 -5.56 -0.05 9.70
N ALA A 13 -6.02 1.21 9.64
CA ALA A 13 -5.16 2.36 9.34
C ALA A 13 -4.08 2.57 10.40
N GLN A 14 -4.43 2.47 11.69
CA GLN A 14 -3.49 2.58 12.82
C GLN A 14 -2.41 1.48 12.79
N ARG A 15 -2.72 0.29 12.29
CA ARG A 15 -1.74 -0.83 12.21
C ARG A 15 -0.88 -0.82 10.96
N LEU A 16 -1.45 -0.45 9.81
CA LEU A 16 -0.70 -0.34 8.56
C LEU A 16 0.25 0.87 8.55
N SER A 17 -0.15 1.96 9.22
CA SER A 17 0.63 3.21 9.21
C SER A 17 2.05 3.03 9.75
N PRO A 18 2.29 2.44 10.94
CA PRO A 18 3.64 2.18 11.44
C PRO A 18 4.50 1.37 10.47
N GLN A 19 3.94 0.32 9.86
CA GLN A 19 4.67 -0.52 8.90
C GLN A 19 5.08 0.28 7.66
N CYS A 20 4.18 1.12 7.15
CA CYS A 20 4.48 2.01 6.02
C CYS A 20 5.47 3.13 6.41
N VAL A 21 5.40 3.62 7.64
CA VAL A 21 6.31 4.65 8.18
C VAL A 21 7.73 4.13 8.31
N GLU A 22 7.92 2.89 8.77
CA GLU A 22 9.25 2.26 8.80
C GLU A 22 9.83 2.14 7.39
N LEU A 23 9.05 1.68 6.42
CA LEU A 23 9.49 1.68 5.04
C LEU A 23 9.87 3.08 4.55
N LEU A 24 9.07 4.10 4.88
CA LEU A 24 9.37 5.49 4.55
C LEU A 24 10.67 5.99 5.21
N ARG A 25 10.98 5.57 6.43
CA ARG A 25 12.26 5.88 7.08
C ARG A 25 13.42 5.28 6.30
N ASP A 26 13.29 4.05 5.85
CA ASP A 26 14.29 3.42 4.98
C ASP A 26 14.39 4.13 3.63
N LEU A 27 13.27 4.60 3.07
CA LEU A 27 13.27 5.47 1.88
C LEU A 27 14.10 6.74 2.10
N GLN A 28 13.91 7.39 3.24
CA GLN A 28 14.62 8.63 3.59
C GLN A 28 16.12 8.39 3.79
N LYS A 29 16.51 7.32 4.49
CA LYS A 29 17.92 6.91 4.66
C LYS A 29 18.59 6.61 3.31
N GLY A 30 17.85 6.04 2.35
CA GLY A 30 18.29 5.80 0.97
C GLY A 30 18.36 7.06 0.08
N GLY A 31 18.27 8.27 0.65
CA GLY A 31 18.28 9.52 -0.11
C GLY A 31 16.96 9.78 -0.87
N GLY A 32 15.84 9.29 -0.34
CA GLY A 32 14.51 9.37 -0.95
C GLY A 32 14.23 8.28 -1.99
N ARG A 33 15.11 7.26 -2.07
CA ARG A 33 14.96 6.10 -2.95
C ARG A 33 14.44 4.90 -2.19
N ILE A 34 13.74 4.05 -2.92
CA ILE A 34 13.23 2.78 -2.39
C ILE A 34 14.38 1.79 -2.24
N SER A 35 14.86 1.68 -1.00
CA SER A 35 15.81 0.68 -0.54
C SER A 35 15.15 -0.15 0.55
N PHE A 36 14.81 -1.39 0.21
CA PHE A 36 14.40 -2.38 1.19
C PHE A 36 15.60 -3.14 1.76
N SER A 37 15.41 -3.84 2.88
CA SER A 37 16.40 -4.81 3.36
C SER A 37 16.65 -5.90 2.30
N PRO A 38 17.83 -6.54 2.29
CA PRO A 38 18.13 -7.59 1.33
C PRO A 38 17.07 -8.71 1.27
N GLU A 39 16.50 -9.08 2.42
CA GLU A 39 15.47 -10.09 2.54
C GLU A 39 14.16 -9.66 1.87
N VAL A 40 13.73 -8.41 2.09
CA VAL A 40 12.51 -7.87 1.46
C VAL A 40 12.73 -7.68 -0.05
N VAL A 41 13.93 -7.33 -0.51
CA VAL A 41 14.25 -7.29 -1.96
C VAL A 41 14.11 -8.68 -2.60
N GLN A 42 14.59 -9.73 -1.92
CA GLN A 42 14.45 -11.11 -2.42
C GLN A 42 12.97 -11.49 -2.56
N ILE A 43 12.16 -11.15 -1.56
CA ILE A 43 10.72 -11.38 -1.60
C ILE A 43 10.06 -10.58 -2.72
N GLN A 44 10.36 -9.29 -2.84
CA GLN A 44 9.81 -8.42 -3.89
C GLN A 44 10.10 -8.99 -5.29
N ASN A 45 11.30 -9.50 -5.53
CA ASN A 45 11.66 -10.14 -6.79
C ASN A 45 10.89 -11.45 -7.01
N PHE A 46 10.67 -12.24 -5.96
CA PHE A 46 9.89 -13.47 -6.03
C PHE A 46 8.41 -13.20 -6.34
N VAL A 47 7.81 -12.19 -5.70
CA VAL A 47 6.40 -11.83 -5.89
C VAL A 47 6.18 -10.70 -6.90
N GLY A 48 7.18 -10.34 -7.72
CA GLY A 48 7.20 -9.10 -8.52
C GLY A 48 6.03 -8.92 -9.50
N GLN A 49 5.28 -9.98 -9.78
CA GLN A 49 4.02 -9.93 -10.52
C GLN A 49 2.87 -9.21 -9.79
N TYR A 50 3.04 -8.80 -8.53
CA TYR A 50 2.09 -7.93 -7.84
C TYR A 50 1.81 -6.63 -8.62
N VAL A 51 2.70 -6.19 -9.52
CA VAL A 51 2.45 -5.01 -10.36
C VAL A 51 1.29 -5.19 -11.35
N LEU A 52 0.85 -6.42 -11.59
CA LEU A 52 -0.24 -6.74 -12.51
C LEU A 52 -1.63 -6.43 -11.94
N ILE A 53 -1.74 -6.15 -10.64
CA ILE A 53 -3.02 -5.83 -9.99
C ILE A 53 -3.31 -4.33 -9.92
N TYR A 54 -2.42 -3.48 -10.43
CA TYR A 54 -2.66 -2.03 -10.52
C TYR A 54 -3.67 -1.62 -11.59
N ASP A 55 -4.29 -2.55 -12.30
CA ASP A 55 -5.39 -2.22 -13.22
C ASP A 55 -6.73 -2.01 -12.49
N ASP A 56 -6.86 -2.49 -11.25
CA ASP A 56 -8.09 -2.39 -10.46
C ASP A 56 -7.80 -2.41 -8.95
N GLU A 57 -8.21 -1.35 -8.23
CA GLU A 57 -8.04 -1.24 -6.78
C GLU A 57 -8.71 -2.38 -5.99
N ARG A 58 -9.78 -2.97 -6.53
CA ARG A 58 -10.44 -4.14 -5.92
C ARG A 58 -9.52 -5.36 -5.86
N LYS A 59 -8.56 -5.49 -6.77
CA LYS A 59 -7.60 -6.60 -6.77
C LYS A 59 -6.58 -6.47 -5.63
N ILE A 60 -6.25 -5.25 -5.21
CA ILE A 60 -5.44 -5.00 -4.01
C ILE A 60 -6.18 -5.51 -2.78
N GLY A 61 -7.46 -5.13 -2.63
CA GLY A 61 -8.31 -5.64 -1.53
C GLY A 61 -8.48 -7.16 -1.58
N ARG A 62 -8.66 -7.75 -2.77
CA ARG A 62 -8.75 -9.21 -2.93
C ARG A 62 -7.47 -9.93 -2.49
N ALA A 63 -6.29 -9.36 -2.75
CA ALA A 63 -5.03 -9.93 -2.29
C ALA A 63 -4.96 -10.00 -0.75
N LEU A 64 -5.52 -9.01 -0.05
CA LEU A 64 -5.64 -9.04 1.41
C LEU A 64 -6.53 -10.19 1.88
N PHE A 65 -7.73 -10.35 1.29
CA PHE A 65 -8.62 -11.44 1.66
C PHE A 65 -8.03 -12.82 1.35
N LEU A 66 -7.31 -12.96 0.23
CA LEU A 66 -6.59 -14.21 -0.09
C LEU A 66 -5.46 -14.51 0.89
N ALA A 67 -4.81 -13.48 1.44
CA ALA A 67 -3.80 -13.64 2.47
C ALA A 67 -4.39 -14.22 3.77
N PHE A 68 -5.60 -13.78 4.13
CA PHE A 68 -6.27 -14.22 5.37
C PHE A 68 -7.03 -15.54 5.21
N LEU A 69 -7.84 -15.66 4.16
CA LEU A 69 -8.80 -16.76 4.01
C LEU A 69 -8.26 -17.89 3.12
N GLY A 70 -7.20 -17.64 2.35
CA GLY A 70 -6.81 -18.52 1.26
C GLY A 70 -7.84 -18.51 0.12
N GLU A 71 -7.64 -19.38 -0.88
CA GLU A 71 -8.54 -19.45 -2.05
C GLU A 71 -9.89 -20.08 -1.72
N ASP A 72 -9.88 -21.19 -0.99
CA ASP A 72 -11.11 -21.90 -0.62
C ASP A 72 -11.92 -21.07 0.37
N GLY A 73 -11.29 -20.50 1.40
CA GLY A 73 -11.97 -19.63 2.35
C GLY A 73 -12.53 -18.36 1.70
N LEU A 74 -11.83 -17.76 0.72
CA LEU A 74 -12.40 -16.64 -0.04
C LEU A 74 -13.59 -17.08 -0.91
N LYS A 75 -13.53 -18.27 -1.50
CA LYS A 75 -14.64 -18.80 -2.31
C LYS A 75 -15.88 -19.03 -1.44
N ASP A 76 -15.71 -19.67 -0.29
CA ASP A 76 -16.78 -19.94 0.67
C ASP A 76 -17.36 -18.63 1.20
N PHE A 77 -16.49 -17.68 1.58
CA PHE A 77 -16.91 -16.33 1.97
C PHE A 77 -17.75 -15.63 0.89
N ASN A 78 -17.33 -15.68 -0.38
CA ASN A 78 -18.10 -15.06 -1.45
C ASN A 78 -19.47 -15.74 -1.64
N GLN A 79 -19.54 -17.07 -1.52
CA GLN A 79 -20.79 -17.81 -1.64
C GLN A 79 -21.75 -17.50 -0.49
N GLU A 80 -21.23 -17.38 0.73
CA GLU A 80 -22.00 -16.95 1.90
C GLU A 80 -22.57 -15.55 1.67
N ILE A 81 -21.73 -14.57 1.30
CA ILE A 81 -22.16 -13.20 1.00
C ILE A 81 -23.21 -13.14 -0.12
N GLU A 82 -23.02 -13.90 -1.21
CA GLU A 82 -23.97 -13.93 -2.34
C GLU A 82 -25.33 -14.52 -1.95
N ALA A 83 -25.37 -15.41 -0.96
CA ALA A 83 -26.61 -15.99 -0.44
C ALA A 83 -27.37 -15.05 0.50
N LEU A 84 -26.71 -14.01 1.03
CA LEU A 84 -27.32 -13.01 1.91
C LEU A 84 -28.12 -11.96 1.11
N SER A 85 -29.26 -11.55 1.65
CA SER A 85 -29.96 -10.34 1.21
C SER A 85 -29.10 -9.09 1.47
N LYS A 86 -29.42 -7.96 0.86
CA LYS A 86 -28.64 -6.72 1.06
C LYS A 86 -28.61 -6.25 2.52
N ASP A 87 -29.70 -6.46 3.25
CA ASP A 87 -29.79 -6.08 4.66
C ASP A 87 -28.92 -7.02 5.51
N GLU A 88 -28.92 -8.32 5.20
CA GLU A 88 -28.03 -9.31 5.83
C GLU A 88 -26.55 -9.11 5.44
N GLN A 89 -26.25 -8.67 4.22
CA GLN A 89 -24.89 -8.29 3.81
C GLN A 89 -24.41 -7.07 4.59
N GLN A 90 -25.28 -6.10 4.84
CA GLN A 90 -24.96 -4.93 5.65
C GLN A 90 -24.78 -5.34 7.13
N GLU A 91 -25.66 -6.19 7.67
CA GLU A 91 -25.55 -6.72 9.02
C GLU A 91 -24.31 -7.59 9.20
N PHE A 92 -23.96 -8.40 8.19
CA PHE A 92 -22.71 -9.14 8.13
C PHE A 92 -21.51 -8.22 8.11
N LEU A 93 -21.49 -7.16 7.30
CA LEU A 93 -20.40 -6.17 7.33
C LEU A 93 -20.34 -5.42 8.65
N ASP A 94 -21.49 -5.23 9.29
CA ASP A 94 -21.63 -4.60 10.59
C ASP A 94 -21.17 -5.51 11.73
N SER A 95 -21.27 -6.85 11.58
CA SER A 95 -20.77 -7.87 12.50
C SER A 95 -19.32 -8.27 12.21
N PHE A 96 -18.87 -8.17 10.96
CA PHE A 96 -17.47 -8.24 10.53
C PHE A 96 -16.64 -7.13 11.21
N ALA A 97 -17.33 -6.07 11.63
CA ALA A 97 -16.82 -4.97 12.42
C ALA A 97 -17.01 -5.12 13.94
N SER A 98 -17.50 -6.26 14.43
CA SER A 98 -17.52 -6.54 15.87
C SER A 98 -16.11 -6.85 16.40
N SER A 99 -15.90 -6.65 17.70
CA SER A 99 -14.58 -6.78 18.34
C SER A 99 -13.95 -8.16 18.18
N GLU A 100 -14.73 -9.24 18.04
CA GLU A 100 -14.18 -10.61 17.90
C GLU A 100 -13.51 -10.84 16.55
N LEU A 101 -14.19 -10.55 15.43
CA LEU A 101 -13.58 -10.74 14.11
C LEU A 101 -12.49 -9.70 13.83
N LEU A 102 -12.62 -8.48 14.39
CA LEU A 102 -11.53 -7.50 14.37
C LEU A 102 -10.32 -7.97 15.16
N ASN A 103 -10.52 -8.69 16.26
CA ASN A 103 -9.44 -9.33 17.01
C ASN A 103 -8.82 -10.49 16.22
N GLU A 104 -9.60 -11.29 15.49
CA GLU A 104 -9.07 -12.33 14.61
C GLU A 104 -8.27 -11.76 13.43
N ILE A 105 -8.82 -10.76 12.71
CA ILE A 105 -8.09 -10.06 11.64
C ILE A 105 -6.87 -9.34 12.22
N SER A 106 -6.97 -8.82 13.45
CA SER A 106 -5.86 -8.25 14.21
C SER A 106 -4.76 -9.28 14.47
N GLU A 107 -5.09 -10.43 15.05
CA GLU A 107 -4.17 -11.51 15.35
C GLU A 107 -3.50 -12.04 14.08
N VAL A 108 -4.28 -12.15 13.00
CA VAL A 108 -3.76 -12.57 11.71
C VAL A 108 -2.88 -11.45 11.11
N MET A 109 -3.22 -10.17 11.20
CA MET A 109 -2.33 -9.07 10.79
C MET A 109 -1.03 -9.04 11.60
N ASP A 110 -1.11 -9.33 12.91
CA ASP A 110 0.06 -9.43 13.79
C ASP A 110 0.92 -10.66 13.44
N SER A 111 0.31 -11.74 12.94
CA SER A 111 1.02 -12.91 12.41
C SER A 111 1.81 -12.60 11.13
N PHE A 112 1.44 -11.55 10.40
CA PHE A 112 2.16 -11.06 9.21
C PHE A 112 3.19 -9.96 9.52
N LYS A 113 3.58 -9.79 10.79
CA LYS A 113 4.62 -8.83 11.17
C LYS A 113 5.92 -9.11 10.39
N ILE A 114 6.32 -8.15 9.56
CA ILE A 114 7.55 -8.24 8.77
C ILE A 114 8.75 -8.28 9.74
N PRO A 115 9.62 -9.30 9.68
CA PRO A 115 10.81 -9.35 10.52
C PRO A 115 11.74 -8.15 10.27
N GLN A 116 12.24 -7.55 11.35
CA GLN A 116 12.98 -6.29 11.33
C GLN A 116 14.50 -6.48 11.39
N SER A 117 14.97 -7.70 11.69
CA SER A 117 16.39 -8.02 11.81
C SER A 117 16.74 -9.36 11.16
N GLN A 118 18.02 -9.56 10.80
CA GLN A 118 18.48 -10.85 10.26
C GLN A 118 18.21 -12.01 11.22
N THR A 119 18.31 -11.75 12.53
CA THR A 119 17.99 -12.75 13.56
C THR A 119 16.52 -13.13 13.55
N GLU A 120 15.60 -12.15 13.43
CA GLU A 120 14.16 -12.42 13.33
C GLU A 120 13.83 -13.15 12.02
N TRP A 121 14.43 -12.75 10.90
CA TRP A 121 14.26 -13.46 9.61
C TRP A 121 14.70 -14.92 9.70
N LYS A 122 15.82 -15.18 10.37
CA LYS A 122 16.30 -16.55 10.61
C LYS A 122 15.33 -17.32 11.51
N ALA A 123 14.89 -16.73 12.61
CA ALA A 123 13.95 -17.36 13.53
C ALA A 123 12.63 -17.75 12.84
N ALA A 124 12.06 -16.85 12.03
CA ALA A 124 10.84 -17.10 11.27
C ALA A 124 11.02 -18.25 10.25
N ARG A 125 12.17 -18.33 9.56
CA ARG A 125 12.48 -19.44 8.64
C ARG A 125 12.65 -20.77 9.39
N ASP A 126 13.34 -20.75 10.52
CA ASP A 126 13.56 -21.94 11.35
C ASP A 126 12.25 -22.45 11.96
N GLU A 127 11.30 -21.57 12.26
CA GLU A 127 9.96 -21.92 12.72
C GLU A 127 9.10 -22.50 11.60
N ALA A 128 9.05 -21.85 10.43
CA ALA A 128 8.34 -22.37 9.26
C ALA A 128 8.88 -23.75 8.79
N ALA A 129 10.19 -24.00 8.98
CA ALA A 129 10.81 -25.28 8.64
C ALA A 129 10.38 -26.45 9.54
N LYS A 130 9.82 -26.17 10.74
CA LYS A 130 9.31 -27.20 11.66
C LYS A 130 7.91 -27.69 11.31
N LEU A 131 7.20 -26.96 10.46
CA LEU A 131 5.83 -27.29 10.08
C LEU A 131 5.80 -28.47 9.08
N PRO A 132 4.73 -29.28 9.10
CA PRO A 132 4.41 -30.23 8.03
C PRO A 132 4.44 -29.58 6.64
N GLU A 133 4.76 -30.36 5.60
CA GLU A 133 4.92 -29.83 4.23
C GLU A 133 3.64 -29.20 3.68
N ASP A 134 2.49 -29.80 3.97
CA ASP A 134 1.16 -29.34 3.60
C ASP A 134 0.81 -28.01 4.30
N GLU A 135 1.01 -27.92 5.61
CA GLU A 135 0.82 -26.66 6.35
C GLU A 135 1.75 -25.56 5.85
N ARG A 136 3.02 -25.90 5.60
CA ARG A 136 4.00 -24.94 5.06
C ARG A 136 3.58 -24.40 3.69
N LYS A 137 3.05 -25.24 2.79
CA LYS A 137 2.56 -24.81 1.46
C LYS A 137 1.39 -23.83 1.58
N VAL A 138 0.48 -24.04 2.53
CA VAL A 138 -0.64 -23.13 2.78
C VAL A 138 -0.12 -21.77 3.23
N ILE A 139 0.78 -21.74 4.22
CA ILE A 139 1.37 -20.51 4.74
C ILE A 139 2.19 -19.78 3.67
N GLU A 140 2.98 -20.50 2.86
CA GLU A 140 3.75 -19.92 1.75
C GLU A 140 2.84 -19.19 0.75
N LYS A 141 1.70 -19.81 0.41
CA LYS A 141 0.73 -19.24 -0.52
C LYS A 141 0.02 -18.01 0.06
N GLN A 142 -0.46 -18.10 1.30
CA GLN A 142 -1.07 -16.97 2.00
C GLN A 142 -0.07 -15.81 2.19
N SER A 143 1.18 -16.12 2.53
CA SER A 143 2.27 -15.15 2.62
C SER A 143 2.52 -14.47 1.29
N ALA A 144 2.48 -15.20 0.17
CA ALA A 144 2.61 -14.60 -1.15
C ALA A 144 1.48 -13.58 -1.42
N PHE A 145 0.23 -13.90 -1.08
CA PHE A 145 -0.88 -12.95 -1.20
C PHE A 145 -0.73 -11.74 -0.28
N PHE A 146 -0.22 -11.93 0.95
CA PHE A 146 0.12 -10.83 1.85
C PHE A 146 1.13 -9.89 1.20
N TRP A 147 2.23 -10.42 0.63
CA TRP A 147 3.24 -9.61 -0.04
C TRP A 147 2.70 -8.90 -1.28
N TYR A 148 1.80 -9.53 -2.04
CA TYR A 148 1.09 -8.88 -3.14
C TYR A 148 0.29 -7.68 -2.66
N PHE A 149 -0.53 -7.88 -1.62
CA PHE A 149 -1.29 -6.81 -0.99
C PHE A 149 -0.36 -5.71 -0.49
N PHE A 150 0.65 -6.07 0.30
CA PHE A 150 1.54 -5.13 0.98
C PHE A 150 2.27 -4.23 -0.01
N PHE A 151 2.95 -4.80 -1.02
CA PHE A 151 3.66 -4.00 -2.01
C PHE A 151 2.69 -3.15 -2.83
N SER A 152 1.62 -3.74 -3.37
CA SER A 152 0.68 -2.99 -4.19
C SER A 152 0.00 -1.87 -3.41
N HIS A 153 -0.42 -2.11 -2.17
CA HIS A 153 -0.98 -1.09 -1.28
C HIS A 153 0.03 0.02 -0.98
N PHE A 154 1.25 -0.34 -0.56
CA PHE A 154 2.30 0.62 -0.24
C PHE A 154 2.61 1.54 -1.42
N PHE A 155 2.90 1.00 -2.59
CA PHE A 155 3.22 1.79 -3.78
C PHE A 155 2.01 2.57 -4.31
N ASN A 156 0.79 2.02 -4.20
CA ASN A 156 -0.42 2.74 -4.56
C ASN A 156 -0.60 4.00 -3.69
N THR A 157 -0.41 3.88 -2.38
CA THR A 157 -0.48 5.00 -1.43
C THR A 157 0.70 5.95 -1.58
N LEU A 158 1.91 5.44 -1.81
CA LEU A 158 3.10 6.25 -2.09
C LEU A 158 2.90 7.12 -3.34
N SER A 159 2.28 6.57 -4.39
CA SER A 159 1.94 7.31 -5.60
C SER A 159 0.94 8.43 -5.35
N LEU A 160 -0.09 8.16 -4.54
CA LEU A 160 -1.03 9.18 -4.10
C LEU A 160 -0.31 10.31 -3.35
N MET A 161 0.63 9.98 -2.48
CA MET A 161 1.42 10.98 -1.74
C MET A 161 2.36 11.79 -2.64
N VAL A 162 3.04 11.15 -3.59
CA VAL A 162 4.10 11.77 -4.40
C VAL A 162 3.55 12.50 -5.63
N HIS A 163 2.48 11.99 -6.23
CA HIS A 163 1.91 12.48 -7.49
C HIS A 163 0.46 12.95 -7.36
N GLY A 164 -0.15 12.82 -6.18
CA GLY A 164 -1.58 13.12 -5.99
C GLY A 164 -2.51 12.13 -6.70
N THR A 165 -1.97 11.07 -7.30
CA THR A 165 -2.73 10.09 -8.08
C THR A 165 -2.27 8.68 -7.76
N LYS A 166 -3.22 7.76 -7.59
CA LYS A 166 -2.97 6.34 -7.28
C LYS A 166 -2.31 5.59 -8.44
N MET A 167 -1.57 4.51 -8.13
CA MET A 167 -1.06 3.57 -9.14
C MET A 167 -2.20 2.96 -9.95
N THR A 168 -3.33 2.68 -9.29
CA THR A 168 -4.56 2.16 -9.91
C THR A 168 -5.20 3.11 -10.93
N SER A 169 -4.77 4.37 -10.99
CA SER A 169 -5.16 5.31 -12.04
C SER A 169 -4.02 5.58 -13.03
N LEU A 170 -2.76 5.57 -12.59
CA LEU A 170 -1.61 5.81 -13.47
C LEU A 170 -1.37 4.64 -14.43
N VAL A 171 -1.44 3.40 -13.95
CA VAL A 171 -1.14 2.22 -14.77
C VAL A 171 -2.16 2.06 -15.92
N PRO A 172 -3.48 2.13 -15.71
CA PRO A 172 -4.44 2.11 -16.81
C PRO A 172 -4.27 3.25 -17.82
N ARG A 173 -4.00 4.48 -17.35
CA ARG A 173 -3.74 5.62 -18.25
C ARG A 173 -2.47 5.43 -19.07
N ALA A 174 -1.41 4.90 -18.46
CA ALA A 174 -0.18 4.57 -19.17
C ALA A 174 -0.44 3.54 -20.27
N ILE A 175 -1.24 2.50 -20.00
CA ILE A 175 -1.66 1.49 -20.98
C ILE A 175 -2.47 2.12 -22.12
N ALA A 176 -3.29 3.12 -21.81
CA ALA A 176 -4.05 3.90 -22.80
C ALA A 176 -3.19 4.90 -23.62
N GLY A 177 -1.88 4.97 -23.38
CA GLY A 177 -0.94 5.80 -24.14
C GLY A 177 -0.50 7.09 -23.45
N ASP A 178 -0.90 7.34 -22.20
CA ASP A 178 -0.43 8.50 -21.43
C ASP A 178 1.02 8.29 -20.96
N GLU A 179 1.97 8.92 -21.67
CA GLU A 179 3.40 8.84 -21.35
C GLU A 179 3.76 9.44 -19.99
N ASP A 180 3.07 10.48 -19.53
CA ASP A 180 3.40 11.08 -18.23
C ASP A 180 2.93 10.15 -17.10
N SER A 181 1.76 9.52 -17.24
CA SER A 181 1.32 8.46 -16.34
C SER A 181 2.29 7.29 -16.31
N PHE A 182 2.85 6.88 -17.47
CA PHE A 182 3.89 5.84 -17.54
C PHE A 182 5.12 6.22 -16.71
N LEU A 183 5.64 7.42 -16.94
CA LEU A 183 6.84 7.95 -16.31
C LEU A 183 6.68 8.09 -14.79
N LYS A 184 5.51 8.53 -14.33
CA LYS A 184 5.16 8.62 -12.90
C LYS A 184 5.05 7.23 -12.27
N ALA A 185 4.34 6.30 -12.90
CA ALA A 185 4.19 4.94 -12.38
C ALA A 185 5.56 4.26 -12.18
N VAL A 186 6.46 4.38 -13.16
CA VAL A 186 7.83 3.82 -13.05
C VAL A 186 8.67 4.49 -11.96
N GLN A 187 8.47 5.79 -11.70
CA GLN A 187 9.16 6.49 -10.61
C GLN A 187 8.77 5.93 -9.23
N ILE A 188 7.51 5.50 -9.09
CA ILE A 188 7.01 4.89 -7.86
C ILE A 188 7.46 3.44 -7.74
N ASP A 189 7.26 2.64 -8.78
CA ASP A 189 7.50 1.20 -8.75
C ASP A 189 8.20 0.71 -10.02
N ARG A 190 9.49 0.41 -9.89
CA ARG A 190 10.32 -0.06 -11.00
C ARG A 190 10.04 -1.51 -11.37
N MET A 191 9.35 -2.29 -10.53
CA MET A 191 8.97 -3.66 -10.87
C MET A 191 8.04 -3.72 -12.09
N LEU A 192 7.36 -2.61 -12.41
CA LEU A 192 6.61 -2.47 -13.66
C LEU A 192 7.47 -2.77 -14.90
N LEU A 193 8.70 -2.27 -14.94
CA LEU A 193 9.59 -2.48 -16.09
C LEU A 193 10.07 -3.93 -16.24
N LEU A 194 9.99 -4.73 -15.18
CA LEU A 194 10.44 -6.12 -15.15
C LEU A 194 9.28 -7.10 -15.35
N HIS A 195 8.15 -6.87 -14.68
CA HIS A 195 7.08 -7.84 -14.55
C HIS A 195 5.79 -7.45 -15.28
N HIS A 196 5.57 -6.17 -15.62
CA HIS A 196 4.38 -5.76 -16.35
C HIS A 196 4.63 -5.76 -17.87
N PRO A 197 3.95 -6.60 -18.68
CA PRO A 197 4.25 -6.77 -20.11
C PRO A 197 4.24 -5.45 -20.89
N TYR A 198 3.19 -4.65 -20.74
CA TYR A 198 3.08 -3.35 -21.42
C TYR A 198 4.27 -2.42 -21.12
N PHE A 199 4.70 -2.31 -19.85
CA PHE A 199 5.77 -1.40 -19.45
C PHE A 199 7.14 -1.85 -19.97
N ARG A 200 7.42 -3.15 -19.84
CA ARG A 200 8.61 -3.77 -20.40
C ARG A 200 8.68 -3.58 -21.92
N ASP A 201 7.61 -3.90 -22.62
CA ASP A 201 7.57 -3.90 -24.08
C ASP A 201 7.59 -2.47 -24.63
N ARG A 202 6.94 -1.50 -23.97
CA ARG A 202 7.01 -0.07 -24.32
C ARG A 202 8.45 0.48 -24.20
N LYS A 203 9.18 0.10 -23.15
CA LYS A 203 10.59 0.49 -22.96
C LYS A 203 11.47 -0.14 -24.04
N ALA A 204 11.29 -1.43 -24.33
CA ALA A 204 12.04 -2.12 -25.37
C ALA A 204 11.80 -1.49 -26.76
N ARG A 205 10.54 -1.17 -27.08
CA ARG A 205 10.16 -0.49 -28.33
C ARG A 205 10.81 0.89 -28.45
N ALA A 206 10.77 1.69 -27.39
CA ALA A 206 11.42 3.01 -27.37
C ALA A 206 12.93 2.92 -27.68
N GLN A 207 13.59 1.87 -27.18
CA GLN A 207 15.00 1.61 -27.43
C GLN A 207 15.26 1.22 -28.89
N SER A 208 14.43 0.36 -29.48
CA SER A 208 14.58 -0.05 -30.88
C SER A 208 14.24 1.06 -31.88
N GLU A 209 13.26 1.90 -31.56
CA GLU A 209 12.78 2.97 -32.43
C GLU A 209 13.57 4.28 -32.26
N GLY A 210 14.50 4.33 -31.29
CA GLY A 210 15.33 5.51 -31.06
C GLY A 210 14.57 6.71 -30.48
N GLU A 211 13.55 6.47 -29.65
CA GLU A 211 12.74 7.50 -29.00
C GLU A 211 13.52 8.23 -27.88
N THR A 212 14.55 8.98 -28.24
CA THR A 212 15.52 9.59 -27.32
C THR A 212 14.88 10.53 -26.30
N ALA A 213 13.83 11.27 -26.66
CA ALA A 213 13.13 12.17 -25.75
C ALA A 213 12.40 11.42 -24.63
N PHE A 214 11.68 10.35 -24.98
CA PHE A 214 11.01 9.49 -24.02
C PHE A 214 12.02 8.79 -23.11
N LEU A 215 13.06 8.18 -23.69
CA LEU A 215 14.11 7.48 -22.94
C LEU A 215 14.83 8.42 -21.97
N SER A 216 15.06 9.68 -22.36
CA SER A 216 15.68 10.68 -21.49
C SER A 216 14.78 11.01 -20.29
N LYS A 217 13.47 11.18 -20.52
CA LYS A 217 12.48 11.39 -19.43
C LYS A 217 12.40 10.17 -18.51
N LEU A 218 12.42 8.97 -19.07
CA LEU A 218 12.41 7.71 -18.32
C LEU A 218 13.66 7.57 -17.45
N ALA A 219 14.85 7.77 -18.03
CA ALA A 219 16.11 7.72 -17.31
C ALA A 219 16.15 8.77 -16.19
N TYR A 220 15.61 9.96 -16.42
CA TYR A 220 15.42 10.96 -15.36
C TYR A 220 14.54 10.41 -14.23
N ARG A 221 13.38 9.82 -14.52
CA ARG A 221 12.50 9.26 -13.47
C ARG A 221 13.13 8.08 -12.74
N GLU A 222 13.85 7.19 -13.42
CA GLU A 222 14.56 6.06 -12.80
C GLU A 222 15.72 6.51 -11.89
N SER A 223 16.32 7.66 -12.17
CA SER A 223 17.47 8.20 -11.42
C SER A 223 17.08 9.18 -10.31
N ASN A 224 15.88 9.74 -10.33
CA ASN A 224 15.43 10.70 -9.32
C ASN A 224 14.70 10.00 -8.16
N PRO A 225 14.92 10.44 -6.91
CA PRO A 225 14.26 9.86 -5.75
C PRO A 225 12.73 10.01 -5.84
N THR A 226 12.03 9.00 -5.35
CA THR A 226 10.56 8.95 -5.27
C THR A 226 10.05 9.98 -4.27
N LEU A 227 10.67 10.03 -3.08
CA LEU A 227 10.42 11.10 -2.11
C LEU A 227 11.31 12.30 -2.42
N ARG A 228 10.70 13.37 -2.93
CA ARG A 228 11.37 14.68 -3.02
C ARG A 228 11.46 15.28 -1.62
N SER A 229 12.51 16.07 -1.36
CA SER A 229 12.69 16.87 -0.13
C SER A 229 11.53 17.82 0.23
N LYS A 230 10.52 17.94 -0.65
CA LYS A 230 9.32 18.76 -0.47
C LYS A 230 8.24 18.10 0.39
N ILE A 231 8.22 16.76 0.51
CA ILE A 231 7.26 16.09 1.40
C ILE A 231 7.81 16.16 2.82
N ARG A 232 7.31 17.13 3.58
CA ARG A 232 7.86 17.51 4.89
C ARG A 232 7.54 16.50 5.99
N TYR A 233 6.39 15.82 5.90
CA TYR A 233 5.88 14.89 6.91
C TYR A 233 5.40 13.58 6.26
N PRO A 234 6.31 12.76 5.71
CA PRO A 234 5.94 11.62 4.89
C PRO A 234 5.14 10.55 5.65
N GLY A 235 5.46 10.28 6.92
CA GLY A 235 4.70 9.34 7.73
C GLY A 235 3.23 9.79 7.93
N LEU A 236 3.05 11.07 8.23
CA LEU A 236 1.72 11.65 8.37
C LEU A 236 0.94 11.68 7.05
N TYR A 237 1.61 12.04 5.94
CA TYR A 237 0.98 12.05 4.62
C TYR A 237 0.59 10.65 4.15
N MET A 238 1.36 9.63 4.56
CA MET A 238 1.02 8.23 4.34
C MET A 238 -0.24 7.82 5.11
N LEU A 239 -0.33 8.14 6.40
CA LEU A 239 -1.56 7.91 7.19
C LEU A 239 -2.77 8.59 6.54
N PHE A 240 -2.66 9.85 6.13
CA PHE A 240 -3.74 10.54 5.42
C PHE A 240 -4.08 9.85 4.10
N GLY A 241 -3.09 9.38 3.34
CA GLY A 241 -3.31 8.60 2.12
C GLY A 241 -4.02 7.27 2.36
N ILE A 242 -3.72 6.58 3.46
CA ILE A 242 -4.40 5.34 3.88
C ILE A 242 -5.86 5.66 4.21
N LEU A 243 -6.10 6.64 5.09
CA LEU A 243 -7.44 7.07 5.50
C LEU A 243 -8.28 7.55 4.32
N GLU A 244 -7.66 8.23 3.35
CA GLU A 244 -8.31 8.62 2.10
C GLU A 244 -8.66 7.40 1.24
N SER A 245 -7.78 6.40 1.17
CA SER A 245 -8.01 5.20 0.36
C SER A 245 -9.17 4.35 0.89
N ILE A 246 -9.43 4.39 2.20
CA ILE A 246 -10.60 3.78 2.85
C ILE A 246 -11.79 4.75 2.99
N ASN A 247 -11.71 5.93 2.36
CA ASN A 247 -12.72 6.99 2.32
C ASN A 247 -13.08 7.64 3.67
N TRP A 248 -12.30 7.43 4.74
CA TRP A 248 -12.59 7.97 6.08
C TRP A 248 -11.98 9.35 6.36
N LEU A 249 -10.98 9.79 5.61
CA LEU A 249 -10.25 11.04 5.91
C LEU A 249 -11.16 12.27 6.04
N ASP A 250 -12.16 12.42 5.17
CA ASP A 250 -13.03 13.60 5.15
C ASP A 250 -14.23 13.52 6.11
N GLU A 251 -14.45 12.38 6.75
CA GLU A 251 -15.57 12.15 7.70
C GLU A 251 -15.13 12.08 9.16
N LEU A 252 -13.83 12.10 9.42
CA LEU A 252 -13.28 12.14 10.76
C LEU A 252 -13.21 13.58 11.26
N SER A 253 -13.56 13.77 12.53
CA SER A 253 -13.23 15.03 13.21
C SER A 253 -11.70 15.15 13.34
N HIS A 254 -11.20 16.38 13.53
CA HIS A 254 -9.78 16.57 13.73
C HIS A 254 -9.31 15.98 15.08
N GLU A 255 -10.19 15.86 16.08
CA GLU A 255 -9.88 15.16 17.33
C GLU A 255 -9.69 13.67 17.08
N GLU A 256 -10.60 13.03 16.32
CA GLU A 256 -10.47 11.61 15.98
C GLU A 256 -9.22 11.34 15.13
N LEU A 257 -8.88 12.25 14.21
CA LEU A 257 -7.63 12.16 13.45
C LEU A 257 -6.39 12.27 14.34
N LEU A 258 -6.44 13.06 15.42
CA LEU A 258 -5.34 13.19 16.36
C LEU A 258 -5.14 11.88 17.13
N ASP A 259 -6.22 11.30 17.66
CA ASP A 259 -6.19 10.01 18.36
C ASP A 259 -5.64 8.89 17.45
N ILE A 260 -5.96 8.91 16.16
CA ILE A 260 -5.39 7.98 15.17
C ILE A 260 -3.89 8.21 14.99
N CYS A 261 -3.43 9.46 14.94
CA CYS A 261 -2.01 9.79 14.83
C CYS A 261 -1.24 9.31 16.06
N GLU A 262 -1.76 9.53 17.27
CA GLU A 262 -1.18 9.05 18.52
C GLU A 262 -1.12 7.52 18.56
N GLY A 263 -2.23 6.84 18.22
CA GLY A 263 -2.28 5.37 18.16
C GLY A 263 -1.33 4.77 17.12
N ALA A 264 -0.99 5.51 16.06
CA ALA A 264 0.00 5.12 15.05
C ALA A 264 1.44 5.54 15.40
N GLY A 265 1.67 6.19 16.54
CA GLY A 265 3.00 6.71 16.95
C GLY A 265 3.50 7.85 16.05
N LEU A 266 2.59 8.66 15.50
CA LEU A 266 2.87 9.77 14.59
C LEU A 266 2.71 11.16 15.24
N ASP A 267 2.42 11.20 16.53
CA ASP A 267 2.34 12.36 17.41
C ASP A 267 3.71 12.94 17.81
N ASP A 268 4.80 12.26 17.46
CA ASP A 268 6.16 12.66 17.83
C ASP A 268 6.57 14.04 17.23
N TYR A 269 7.54 14.69 17.87
CA TYR A 269 8.05 16.03 17.53
C TYR A 269 8.46 16.18 16.06
N GLN A 270 8.85 15.07 15.41
CA GLN A 270 9.20 15.02 13.99
C GLN A 270 8.03 15.46 13.08
N ASN A 271 6.79 15.12 13.43
CA ASN A 271 5.60 15.50 12.66
C ASN A 271 4.99 16.85 13.11
N ARG A 272 5.45 17.39 14.24
CA ARG A 272 4.98 18.66 14.83
C ARG A 272 3.45 18.70 14.97
N ILE A 273 2.90 17.67 15.59
CA ILE A 273 1.48 17.55 15.90
C ILE A 273 1.34 17.55 17.42
N GLU A 274 1.28 18.74 18.01
CA GLU A 274 1.14 18.89 19.47
C GLU A 274 -0.33 18.94 19.91
N ASP A 275 -1.21 19.34 18.99
CA ASP A 275 -2.64 19.48 19.23
C ASP A 275 -3.45 19.42 17.92
N VAL A 276 -4.77 19.54 18.05
CA VAL A 276 -5.74 19.59 16.95
C VAL A 276 -5.46 20.74 15.98
N THR A 277 -4.94 21.88 16.45
CA THR A 277 -4.63 23.05 15.61
C THR A 277 -3.45 22.73 14.69
N TYR A 278 -2.39 22.13 15.22
CA TYR A 278 -1.25 21.67 14.44
C TYR A 278 -1.65 20.59 13.44
N LEU A 279 -2.44 19.60 13.86
CA LEU A 279 -2.96 18.57 12.97
C LEU A 279 -3.76 19.17 11.80
N THR A 280 -4.67 20.10 12.12
CA THR A 280 -5.47 20.84 11.11
C THR A 280 -4.57 21.48 10.07
N LYS A 281 -3.50 22.15 10.52
CA LYS A 281 -2.52 22.77 9.63
C LYS A 281 -1.84 21.74 8.74
N ARG A 282 -1.45 20.57 9.28
CA ARG A 282 -0.81 19.50 8.49
C ARG A 282 -1.76 18.90 7.46
N LEU A 283 -3.03 18.72 7.80
CA LEU A 283 -4.05 18.23 6.86
C LEU A 283 -4.28 19.22 5.71
N ILE A 284 -4.30 20.52 6.00
CA ILE A 284 -4.37 21.57 4.98
C ILE A 284 -3.14 21.52 4.07
N GLU A 285 -1.93 21.40 4.64
CA GLU A 285 -0.69 21.28 3.85
C GLU A 285 -0.71 20.05 2.94
N TYR A 286 -1.21 18.91 3.42
CA TYR A 286 -1.40 17.70 2.62
C TYR A 286 -2.37 17.93 1.45
N ARG A 287 -3.54 18.52 1.70
CA ARG A 287 -4.54 18.81 0.66
C ARG A 287 -4.02 19.79 -0.39
N ILE A 288 -3.31 20.84 0.03
CA ILE A 288 -2.66 21.80 -0.88
C ILE A 288 -1.60 21.08 -1.71
N TRP A 289 -0.74 20.28 -1.08
CA TRP A 289 0.29 19.51 -1.78
C TRP A 289 -0.30 18.58 -2.84
N LYS A 290 -1.36 17.85 -2.50
CA LYS A 290 -2.07 16.97 -3.42
C LYS A 290 -2.62 17.75 -4.62
N LYS A 291 -3.33 18.86 -4.37
CA LYS A 291 -3.88 19.71 -5.44
C LYS A 291 -2.78 20.29 -6.34
N ALA A 292 -1.68 20.76 -5.75
CA ALA A 292 -0.53 21.25 -6.51
C ALA A 292 0.09 20.16 -7.39
N SER A 293 0.22 18.94 -6.84
CA SER A 293 0.74 17.77 -7.55
C SER A 293 -0.18 17.32 -8.70
N LEU A 294 -1.48 17.54 -8.56
CA LEU A 294 -2.48 17.37 -9.62
C LEU A 294 -2.46 18.49 -10.67
N SER A 295 -2.07 19.72 -10.31
CA SER A 295 -2.01 20.85 -11.25
C SER A 295 -0.68 21.00 -11.99
N MET A 296 0.39 20.33 -11.52
CA MET A 296 1.66 20.23 -12.23
C MET A 296 1.64 19.10 -13.30
N GLN A 297 0.45 18.67 -13.69
CA GLN A 297 0.15 17.68 -14.74
C GLN A 297 -0.11 18.40 -16.06
#